data_AF-A0AAV4IGG7-F1
#
_entry.id   AF-A0AAV4IGG7-F1
#
_cell.length_a   1.000
_cell.length_b   1.000
_cell.length_c   1.000
_cell.angle_alpha   90.00
_cell.angle_beta   90.00
_cell.angle_gamma   90.00
#
_symmetry.space_group_name_H-M   'P 1'
#
loop_
_entity.id
_entity.type
_entity.pdbx_description
1 polymer ?
#
loop_
_entity_poly.entity_id
_entity_poly.type
_entity_poly.pdbx_seq_one_letter_code
_entity_poly.pdbx_strand_id
1 'polypeptide(L)'
;MGVRFLPGADCGTDHELLMAEVKTRLKLLKPGARPIRYDHTELPLNIAYKLEINNRFDVLGRITEQMEPNDLATEINKIFKETAEKHIPKMKTKKMPWISKKTLHNIEQRREAKKTFGKQSEHYKDWNKEIKNAIKNDK
;
A
#
# COMPACT_ATOMS: atom_id res chain seq x y z
N MET A 1 -16.21 -23.70 18.64
CA MET A 1 -15.92 -23.93 17.22
C MET A 1 -17.21 -24.31 16.55
N GLY A 2 -17.81 -23.41 15.78
CA GLY A 2 -19.01 -23.67 15.02
C GLY A 2 -18.72 -23.57 13.54
N VAL A 3 -19.22 -24.54 12.76
CA VAL A 3 -19.35 -24.40 11.31
C VAL A 3 -20.77 -23.93 11.05
N ARG A 4 -20.91 -22.84 10.29
CA ARG A 4 -22.20 -22.29 9.89
C ARG A 4 -22.31 -22.32 8.39
N PHE A 5 -23.50 -22.66 7.94
CA PHE A 5 -23.86 -22.64 6.54
C PHE A 5 -24.67 -21.38 6.25
N LEU A 6 -24.35 -20.70 5.15
CA LEU A 6 -25.08 -19.51 4.71
C LEU A 6 -25.76 -19.81 3.36
N PRO A 7 -26.89 -20.54 3.38
CA PRO A 7 -27.66 -20.82 2.18
C PRO A 7 -28.20 -19.50 1.61
N GLY A 8 -28.05 -19.31 0.30
CA GLY A 8 -28.48 -18.09 -0.39
C GLY A 8 -27.47 -16.94 -0.42
N ALA A 9 -26.25 -17.14 0.10
CA ALA A 9 -25.15 -16.21 -0.08
C ALA A 9 -24.95 -15.87 -1.57
N ASP A 10 -24.73 -14.59 -1.88
CA ASP A 10 -24.64 -14.11 -3.26
C ASP A 10 -23.23 -14.32 -3.86
N CYS A 11 -22.80 -15.59 -3.91
CA CYS A 11 -21.47 -16.00 -4.34
C CYS A 11 -21.31 -16.05 -5.87
N GLY A 12 -22.39 -15.88 -6.63
CA GLY A 12 -22.37 -15.95 -8.10
C GLY A 12 -22.12 -17.36 -8.66
N THR A 13 -22.15 -18.38 -7.80
CA THR A 13 -22.01 -19.81 -8.10
C THR A 13 -23.19 -20.58 -7.51
N ASP A 14 -23.30 -21.85 -7.86
CA ASP A 14 -24.19 -22.85 -7.25
C ASP A 14 -23.69 -23.36 -5.89
N HIS A 15 -22.47 -23.00 -5.50
CA HIS A 15 -21.91 -23.32 -4.19
C HIS A 15 -22.50 -22.46 -3.08
N GLU A 16 -22.68 -23.08 -1.91
CA GLU A 16 -23.14 -22.43 -0.69
C GLU A 16 -21.95 -22.07 0.21
N LEU A 17 -22.03 -20.91 0.85
CA LEU A 17 -20.91 -20.40 1.63
C LEU A 17 -20.83 -21.10 2.99
N LEU A 18 -19.71 -21.80 3.23
CA LEU A 18 -19.38 -22.39 4.53
C LEU A 18 -18.50 -21.43 5.32
N MET A 19 -18.93 -21.07 6.52
CA MET A 19 -18.13 -20.27 7.46
C MET A 19 -17.71 -21.16 8.62
N ALA A 20 -16.40 -21.29 8.86
CA ALA A 20 -15.85 -22.03 9.98
C ALA A 20 -15.03 -21.11 10.87
N GLU A 21 -15.25 -21.20 12.19
CA GLU A 21 -14.44 -20.50 13.17
C GLU A 21 -13.23 -21.37 13.57
N VAL A 22 -12.02 -20.96 13.18
CA VAL A 22 -10.78 -21.67 13.48
C VAL A 22 -9.97 -20.89 14.51
N LYS A 23 -9.60 -21.54 15.62
CA LYS A 23 -8.71 -20.99 16.63
C LYS A 23 -7.30 -21.52 16.42
N THR A 24 -6.37 -20.67 16.01
CA THR A 24 -4.95 -21.02 15.83
C THR A 24 -4.07 -20.15 16.75
N ARG A 25 -2.88 -20.66 17.08
CA ARG A 25 -1.84 -19.88 17.78
C ARG A 25 -0.84 -19.40 16.74
N LEU A 26 -0.84 -18.09 16.45
CA LEU A 26 0.15 -17.48 15.56
C LEU A 26 1.32 -16.96 16.39
N LYS A 27 2.55 -17.23 15.95
CA LYS A 27 3.74 -16.59 16.51
C LYS A 27 3.85 -15.20 15.90
N LEU A 28 3.91 -14.16 16.72
CA LEU A 28 4.21 -12.81 16.24
C LEU A 28 5.68 -12.79 15.79
N LEU A 29 5.88 -12.80 14.46
CA LEU A 29 7.18 -12.45 13.90
C LEU A 29 7.32 -10.94 14.06
N LYS A 30 8.38 -10.48 14.74
CA LYS A 30 8.75 -9.07 14.74
C LYS A 30 9.29 -8.78 13.34
N PRO A 31 8.56 -8.04 12.47
CA PRO A 31 9.12 -7.65 11.20
C PRO A 31 10.37 -6.82 11.48
N GLY A 32 11.45 -7.07 10.74
CA GLY A 32 12.61 -6.19 10.78
C GLY A 32 12.21 -4.75 10.49
N ALA A 33 13.02 -3.79 10.93
CA ALA A 33 12.81 -2.39 10.60
C ALA A 33 12.72 -2.24 9.08
N ARG A 34 11.58 -1.74 8.59
CA ARG A 34 11.42 -1.47 7.16
C ARG A 34 12.29 -0.26 6.80
N PRO A 35 12.96 -0.28 5.64
CA PRO A 35 13.74 0.88 5.20
C PRO A 35 12.81 2.08 5.02
N ILE A 36 13.25 3.24 5.52
CA ILE A 36 12.56 4.51 5.33
C ILE A 36 12.69 4.88 3.85
N ARG A 37 11.56 5.19 3.21
CA ARG A 37 11.53 5.74 1.85
C ARG A 37 11.30 7.24 1.96
N TYR A 38 12.07 8.03 1.23
CA TYR A 38 11.93 9.48 1.16
C TYR A 38 11.18 9.87 -0.11
N ASP A 39 10.31 10.88 0.00
CA ASP A 39 9.60 11.42 -1.14
C ASP A 39 10.51 12.38 -1.91
N HIS A 40 10.93 11.98 -3.10
CA HIS A 40 11.89 12.71 -3.93
C HIS A 40 11.22 13.60 -4.98
N THR A 41 9.89 13.67 -5.01
CA THR A 41 9.13 14.44 -5.99
C THR A 41 9.49 15.93 -5.99
N GLU A 42 9.83 16.51 -4.83
CA GLU A 42 10.18 17.92 -4.67
C GLU A 42 11.66 18.16 -4.33
N LEU A 43 12.50 17.11 -4.37
CA LEU A 43 13.91 17.18 -3.99
C LEU A 43 14.72 18.22 -4.78
N PRO A 44 14.51 18.41 -6.11
CA PRO A 44 15.21 19.44 -6.88
C PRO A 44 14.86 20.87 -6.44
N LEU A 45 13.68 21.07 -5.84
CA LEU A 45 13.17 22.37 -5.40
C LEU A 45 13.56 22.69 -3.95
N ASN A 46 14.05 21.69 -3.20
CA ASN A 46 14.45 21.87 -1.81
C ASN A 46 15.84 22.55 -1.71
N ILE A 47 15.82 23.89 -1.76
CA ILE A 47 17.02 24.75 -1.66
C ILE A 47 17.74 24.52 -0.33
N ALA A 48 17.00 24.32 0.77
CA ALA A 48 17.57 24.11 2.10
C ALA A 48 18.37 22.80 2.20
N TYR A 49 17.86 21.72 1.61
CA TYR A 49 18.57 20.45 1.53
C TYR A 49 19.89 20.56 0.75
N LYS A 50 19.86 21.18 -0.43
CA LYS A 50 21.05 21.38 -1.27
C LYS A 50 22.10 22.22 -0.56
N LEU A 51 21.69 23.32 0.07
CA LEU A 51 22.60 24.20 0.80
C LEU A 51 23.25 23.50 1.99
N GLU A 52 22.48 22.75 2.79
CA GLU A 52 23.03 22.04 3.94
C GLU A 52 23.99 20.91 3.54
N ILE A 53 23.69 20.20 2.45
CA ILE A 53 24.62 19.23 1.86
C ILE A 53 25.91 19.91 1.44
N ASN A 54 25.83 20.95 0.60
CA ASN A 54 27.04 21.63 0.11
C ASN A 54 27.90 22.13 1.27
N ASN A 55 27.30 22.77 2.28
CA ASN A 55 28.03 23.24 3.46
C ASN A 55 28.72 22.10 4.22
N ARG A 56 28.06 20.95 4.40
CA ARG A 56 28.65 19.79 5.10
C ARG A 56 29.75 19.12 4.27
N PHE A 57 29.58 19.05 2.95
CA PHE A 57 30.59 18.51 2.04
C PHE A 57 31.81 19.42 1.91
N ASP A 58 31.63 20.74 1.94
CA ASP A 58 32.76 21.69 1.97
C ASP A 58 33.61 21.53 3.23
N VAL A 59 32.97 21.25 4.37
CA VAL A 59 33.69 20.92 5.62
C VAL A 59 34.39 19.57 5.50
N LEU A 60 33.70 18.55 5.00
CA LEU A 60 34.27 17.21 4.84
C LEU A 60 35.48 17.22 3.89
N GLY A 61 35.39 17.93 2.77
CA GLY A 61 36.44 18.09 1.76
C GLY A 61 37.74 18.69 2.28
N ARG A 62 37.71 19.39 3.42
CA ARG A 62 38.90 19.95 4.08
C ARG A 62 39.64 18.95 4.96
N ILE A 63 39.01 17.82 5.29
CA ILE A 63 39.50 16.82 6.24
C ILE A 63 39.74 15.46 5.53
N THR A 64 39.34 15.34 4.26
CA THR A 64 39.43 14.07 3.49
C THR A 64 40.83 13.49 3.39
N GLU A 65 41.88 14.31 3.41
CA GLU A 65 43.28 13.85 3.35
C GLU A 65 43.72 13.10 4.62
N GLN A 66 42.97 13.22 5.72
CA GLN A 66 43.29 12.62 7.02
C GLN A 66 42.45 11.37 7.34
N MET A 67 41.50 11.00 6.47
CA MET A 67 40.54 9.92 6.72
C MET A 67 40.84 8.67 5.88
N GLU A 68 40.63 7.49 6.46
CA GLU A 68 40.66 6.23 5.72
C GLU A 68 39.46 6.14 4.78
N PRO A 69 39.58 5.50 3.60
CA PRO A 69 38.49 5.46 2.61
C PRO A 69 37.15 4.92 3.13
N ASN A 70 37.13 3.94 4.04
CA ASN A 70 35.88 3.44 4.61
C ASN A 70 35.27 4.46 5.57
N ASP A 71 36.08 5.10 6.40
CA ASP A 71 35.61 6.14 7.31
C ASP A 71 34.99 7.30 6.53
N LEU A 72 35.62 7.71 5.43
CA LEU A 72 35.08 8.72 4.53
C LEU A 72 33.72 8.29 3.94
N ALA A 73 33.62 7.05 3.47
CA ALA A 73 32.36 6.52 2.95
C ALA A 73 31.25 6.48 4.02
N THR A 74 31.58 6.17 5.28
CA THR A 74 30.60 6.19 6.37
C THR A 74 30.10 7.60 6.68
N GLU A 75 30.98 8.60 6.71
CA GLU A 75 30.59 9.99 6.97
C GLU A 75 29.77 10.59 5.81
N ILE A 76 30.13 10.31 4.56
CA ILE A 76 29.32 10.69 3.39
C ILE A 76 27.89 10.14 3.53
N ASN A 77 27.77 8.84 3.82
CA ASN A 77 26.46 8.20 4.00
C ASN A 77 25.67 8.77 5.17
N LYS A 78 26.35 9.15 6.25
CA LYS A 78 25.74 9.76 7.43
C LYS A 78 25.21 11.16 7.11
N ILE A 79 26.01 12.00 6.45
CA ILE A 79 25.60 13.34 6.00
C ILE A 79 24.34 13.25 5.14
N PHE A 80 24.31 12.37 4.14
CA PHE A 80 23.13 12.19 3.30
C PHE A 80 21.90 11.74 4.11
N LYS A 81 22.04 10.77 5.02
CA LYS A 81 20.91 10.28 5.84
C LYS A 81 20.35 11.34 6.78
N GLU A 82 21.22 12.06 7.50
CA GLU A 82 20.81 13.09 8.46
C GLU A 82 20.14 14.27 7.76
N THR A 83 20.75 14.76 6.67
CA THR A 83 20.17 15.86 5.89
C THR A 83 18.85 15.45 5.24
N ALA A 84 18.76 14.21 4.74
CA ALA A 84 17.53 13.68 4.18
C ALA A 84 16.42 13.55 5.22
N GLU A 85 16.73 13.07 6.43
CA GLU A 85 15.76 12.96 7.51
C GLU A 85 15.23 14.31 7.97
N LYS A 86 16.07 15.35 7.92
CA LYS A 86 15.71 16.71 8.33
C LYS A 86 14.85 17.43 7.29
N HIS A 87 15.18 17.32 6.01
CA HIS A 87 14.60 18.16 4.96
C HIS A 87 13.63 17.44 4.03
N ILE A 88 13.73 16.11 3.90
CA ILE A 88 12.93 15.36 2.95
C ILE A 88 11.78 14.65 3.68
N PRO A 89 10.52 14.89 3.30
CA PRO A 89 9.41 14.19 3.91
C PRO A 89 9.51 12.67 3.65
N LYS A 90 9.19 11.89 4.68
CA LYS A 90 9.09 10.43 4.56
C LYS A 90 7.90 10.08 3.66
N MET A 91 8.13 9.21 2.69
CA MET A 91 7.13 8.75 1.75
C MET A 91 6.04 7.98 2.52
N LYS A 92 4.83 8.52 2.48
CA LYS A 92 3.66 7.86 3.09
C LYS A 92 3.23 6.71 2.19
N THR A 93 3.08 5.52 2.76
CA THR A 93 2.44 4.42 2.03
C THR A 93 0.98 4.79 1.77
N LYS A 94 0.62 4.97 0.49
CA LYS A 94 -0.78 5.13 0.11
C LYS A 94 -1.50 3.83 0.42
N LYS A 95 -2.45 3.86 1.34
CA LYS A 95 -3.37 2.74 1.56
C LYS A 95 -4.33 2.72 0.38
N MET A 96 -4.03 1.92 -0.63
CA MET A 96 -5.01 1.64 -1.68
C MET A 96 -5.99 0.62 -1.12
N PRO A 97 -7.30 0.91 -1.13
CA PRO A 97 -8.29 -0.10 -0.80
C PRO A 97 -8.17 -1.24 -1.82
N TRP A 98 -8.25 -2.49 -1.35
CA TRP A 98 -8.20 -3.68 -2.22
C TRP A 98 -9.28 -3.62 -3.31
N ILE A 99 -10.45 -3.08 -2.98
CA ILE A 99 -11.60 -2.97 -3.87
C ILE A 99 -11.98 -1.49 -3.94
N SER A 100 -12.18 -0.97 -5.15
CA SER A 100 -12.58 0.43 -5.32
C SER A 100 -14.02 0.64 -4.83
N LYS A 101 -14.31 1.89 -4.44
CA LYS A 101 -15.67 2.29 -4.04
C LYS A 101 -16.69 2.04 -5.15
N LYS A 102 -16.27 2.19 -6.42
CA LYS A 102 -17.09 1.90 -7.59
C LYS A 102 -17.47 0.42 -7.65
N THR A 103 -16.50 -0.48 -7.48
CA THR A 103 -16.75 -1.93 -7.47
C THR A 103 -17.69 -2.32 -6.32
N LEU A 104 -17.51 -1.77 -5.12
CA LEU A 104 -18.42 -2.00 -3.99
C LEU A 104 -19.84 -1.52 -4.28
N HIS A 105 -20.00 -0.35 -4.90
CA HIS A 105 -21.30 0.17 -5.31
C HIS A 105 -21.99 -0.77 -6.32
N ASN A 106 -21.26 -1.21 -7.35
CA ASN A 106 -21.80 -2.13 -8.35
C ASN A 106 -22.23 -3.48 -7.74
N ILE A 107 -21.50 -3.98 -6.73
CA ILE A 107 -21.88 -5.19 -5.97
C ILE A 107 -23.22 -4.98 -5.27
N GLU A 108 -23.45 -3.82 -4.67
CA GLU A 108 -24.71 -3.52 -4.00
C GLU A 108 -25.87 -3.40 -5.00
N GLN A 109 -25.63 -2.73 -6.13
CA GLN A 109 -26.62 -2.64 -7.22
C GLN A 109 -26.99 -4.02 -7.79
N ARG A 110 -26.03 -4.95 -7.88
CA ARG A 110 -26.32 -6.35 -8.26
C ARG A 110 -27.22 -7.04 -7.23
N ARG A 111 -27.00 -6.80 -5.93
CA ARG A 111 -27.84 -7.38 -4.86
C ARG A 111 -29.27 -6.84 -4.91
N GLU A 112 -29.41 -5.53 -5.13
CA GLU A 112 -30.72 -4.89 -5.33
C GLU A 112 -31.42 -5.45 -6.57
N ALA A 113 -30.73 -5.53 -7.71
CA ALA A 113 -31.28 -6.11 -8.94
C ALA A 113 -31.71 -7.58 -8.76
N LYS A 114 -30.93 -8.37 -8.02
CA LYS A 114 -31.28 -9.75 -7.66
C LYS A 114 -32.54 -9.81 -6.80
N LYS A 115 -32.70 -8.91 -5.84
CA LYS A 115 -33.86 -8.84 -4.94
C LYS A 115 -35.12 -8.40 -5.67
N THR A 116 -35.01 -7.44 -6.58
CA THR A 116 -36.15 -6.81 -7.26
C THR A 116 -36.58 -7.58 -8.51
N PHE A 117 -35.63 -8.00 -9.34
CA PHE A 117 -35.91 -8.58 -10.67
C PHE A 117 -35.48 -10.05 -10.81
N GLY A 118 -34.80 -10.61 -9.80
CA GLY A 118 -34.29 -11.98 -9.83
C GLY A 118 -32.99 -12.16 -10.64
N LYS A 119 -32.36 -13.33 -10.47
CA LYS A 119 -31.04 -13.66 -11.07
C LYS A 119 -31.05 -13.72 -12.61
N GLN A 120 -32.20 -13.99 -13.23
CA GLN A 120 -32.31 -14.15 -14.69
C GLN A 120 -32.49 -12.83 -15.43
N SER A 121 -32.76 -11.73 -14.71
CA SER A 121 -32.98 -10.41 -15.29
C SER A 121 -31.74 -9.88 -16.01
N GLU A 122 -31.97 -9.08 -17.05
CA GLU A 122 -30.91 -8.39 -17.79
C GLU A 122 -30.12 -7.47 -16.85
N HIS A 123 -30.83 -6.74 -15.97
CA HIS A 123 -30.23 -5.88 -14.94
C HIS A 123 -29.20 -6.62 -14.07
N TYR A 124 -29.51 -7.84 -13.62
CA TYR A 124 -28.57 -8.62 -12.83
C TYR A 124 -27.33 -9.03 -13.65
N LYS A 125 -27.51 -9.42 -14.91
CA LYS A 125 -26.41 -9.80 -15.81
C LYS A 125 -25.51 -8.62 -16.15
N ASP A 126 -26.09 -7.45 -16.39
CA ASP A 126 -25.38 -6.20 -16.68
C ASP A 126 -24.49 -5.81 -15.51
N TRP A 127 -25.04 -5.75 -14.29
CA TRP A 127 -24.25 -5.47 -13.09
C TRP A 127 -23.16 -6.52 -12.86
N ASN A 128 -23.44 -7.80 -13.13
CA ASN A 128 -22.44 -8.85 -13.02
C ASN A 128 -21.29 -8.68 -14.03
N LYS A 129 -21.57 -8.20 -15.25
CA LYS A 129 -20.57 -7.85 -16.26
C LYS A 129 -19.74 -6.64 -15.83
N GLU A 130 -20.39 -5.60 -15.32
CA GLU A 130 -19.71 -4.41 -14.84
C GLU A 130 -18.77 -4.70 -13.67
N ILE A 131 -19.21 -5.51 -12.70
CA ILE A 131 -18.36 -5.93 -11.57
C ILE A 131 -17.12 -6.67 -12.08
N LYS A 132 -17.27 -7.61 -13.02
CA LYS A 132 -16.11 -8.32 -13.60
C LYS A 132 -15.11 -7.38 -14.26
N ASN A 133 -15.59 -6.34 -14.94
CA ASN A 133 -14.72 -5.33 -15.54
C ASN A 133 -14.07 -4.43 -14.48
N ALA A 134 -14.82 -4.01 -13.46
CA ALA A 134 -14.31 -3.17 -12.39
C ALA A 134 -13.24 -3.89 -11.55
N ILE A 135 -13.45 -5.17 -11.20
CA ILE A 135 -12.47 -5.99 -10.48
C ILE A 135 -11.16 -6.16 -11.27
N LYS A 136 -11.23 -6.26 -12.60
CA LYS A 136 -10.01 -6.32 -13.44
C LYS A 136 -9.19 -5.05 -13.36
N ASN A 137 -9.84 -3.91 -13.15
CA ASN A 137 -9.20 -2.59 -13.03
C ASN A 137 -8.79 -2.22 -11.60
N ASP A 138 -9.31 -2.93 -10.59
CA ASP A 138 -8.92 -2.79 -9.18
C ASP A 138 -7.59 -3.53 -8.85
N LYS A 139 -7.14 -4.41 -9.75
CA LYS A 139 -5.82 -5.07 -9.69
C LYS A 139 -4.72 -4.16 -10.24
#